data_AF-A0A8S3WXJ0-F1
#
_entry.id   AF-A0A8S3WXJ0-F1
#
_cell.length_a   1.000
_cell.length_b   1.000
_cell.length_c   1.000
_cell.angle_alpha   90.00
_cell.angle_beta   90.00
_cell.angle_gamma   90.00
#
_symmetry.space_group_name_H-M   'P 1'
#
loop_
_entity.id
_entity.type
_entity.pdbx_description
1 polymer ?
#
loop_
_entity_poly.entity_id
_entity_poly.type
_entity_poly.pdbx_seq_one_letter_code
_entity_poly.pdbx_strand_id
1 'polypeptide(L)'
;MEKRQTVEIFIEKWGCDFPNYPLTLADLKKPHAFMGALCHVFDRLGIDKNIILQAPPEESNNKHFIYYWDLIPVINVTRIINYLVSKMQHNGTKVTIIHFLQPTTTTSHSILCLLVNLMVFNEACMTDIAPYEQELFSKREEVKTLEDRKNRLLEMLNEQAEEKGRRAERLEKLDTEIKHFEEELKHEKEAHEEERKKLDVILNEDKQTEILLEKKKTLRDCLIAEVENKRAQRVYDADDIKAQVEQAAQNNQEAEQKLSSLKATLMNKENRLKNLHAIKPHMDTGSNLLYEIIKLSESMKDNDSNDLESDSQDGELEVYKTEASELEAQLADLRAARAEKAKKRQENLARMQQENMLAKTNLQEAEEKKRKNVESAKKITQRIQEIKHLTTKYEEEKAEGMEELARIKNDFSSSLKSIEDLLIKKTLEAKKRIEDKIRNRNEIY
;
A
#
# COMPACT_ATOMS: atom_id res chain seq x y z
N MET A 1 -40.81 58.53 -74.44
CA MET A 1 -39.44 57.99 -74.59
C MET A 1 -38.80 57.72 -73.22
N GLU A 2 -38.90 58.63 -72.25
CA GLU A 2 -38.29 58.50 -70.92
C GLU A 2 -38.58 57.17 -70.19
N LYS A 3 -39.84 56.71 -70.17
CA LYS A 3 -40.20 55.44 -69.49
C LYS A 3 -39.55 54.18 -70.07
N ARG A 4 -39.16 54.16 -71.36
CA ARG A 4 -38.43 53.00 -71.94
C ARG A 4 -36.97 52.99 -71.50
N GLN A 5 -36.34 54.17 -71.48
CA GLN A 5 -34.96 54.33 -71.05
C GLN A 5 -34.78 53.95 -69.57
N THR A 6 -35.75 54.25 -68.68
CA THR A 6 -35.68 53.85 -67.27
C THR A 6 -35.74 52.32 -67.05
N VAL A 7 -36.51 51.61 -67.88
CA VAL A 7 -36.64 50.14 -67.77
C VAL A 7 -35.40 49.44 -68.28
N GLU A 8 -34.79 49.95 -69.36
CA GLU A 8 -33.54 49.41 -69.92
C GLU A 8 -32.38 49.54 -68.93
N ILE A 9 -32.22 50.70 -68.29
CA ILE A 9 -31.22 50.91 -67.23
C ILE A 9 -31.43 49.94 -66.05
N PHE A 10 -32.67 49.70 -65.66
CA PHE A 10 -32.97 48.74 -64.59
C PHE A 10 -32.59 47.31 -64.97
N ILE A 11 -32.84 46.90 -66.21
CA ILE A 11 -32.49 45.56 -66.70
C ILE A 11 -30.97 45.37 -66.74
N GLU A 12 -30.21 46.39 -67.16
CA GLU A 12 -28.75 46.36 -67.11
C GLU A 12 -28.25 46.21 -65.66
N LYS A 13 -28.77 47.01 -64.74
CA LYS A 13 -28.42 46.90 -63.31
C LYS A 13 -28.80 45.54 -62.72
N TRP A 14 -29.97 45.01 -63.09
CA TRP A 14 -30.41 43.67 -62.70
C TRP A 14 -29.40 42.59 -63.11
N GLY A 15 -28.86 42.67 -64.33
CA GLY A 15 -27.86 41.73 -64.82
C GLY A 15 -26.56 41.72 -64.00
N CYS A 16 -26.20 42.86 -63.39
CA CYS A 16 -25.06 42.94 -62.48
C CYS A 16 -25.35 42.26 -61.13
N ASP A 17 -26.53 42.49 -60.56
CA ASP A 17 -26.89 41.99 -59.23
C ASP A 17 -27.28 40.49 -59.26
N PHE A 18 -27.86 40.03 -60.38
CA PHE A 18 -28.35 38.67 -60.59
C PHE A 18 -27.83 38.05 -61.90
N PRO A 19 -26.51 37.80 -62.03
CA PRO A 19 -25.93 37.31 -63.28
C PRO A 19 -26.45 35.93 -63.71
N ASN A 20 -26.90 35.12 -62.74
CA ASN A 20 -27.44 33.78 -62.98
C ASN A 20 -28.91 33.78 -63.43
N TYR A 21 -29.58 34.93 -63.45
CA TYR A 21 -30.98 35.07 -63.88
C TYR A 21 -31.16 36.37 -64.67
N PRO A 22 -30.61 36.49 -65.89
CA PRO A 22 -30.74 37.70 -66.68
C PRO A 22 -32.20 37.91 -67.12
N LEU A 23 -32.66 39.16 -67.05
CA LEU A 23 -33.99 39.55 -67.52
C LEU A 23 -33.92 40.28 -68.85
N THR A 24 -34.93 40.10 -69.70
CA THR A 24 -35.16 40.96 -70.87
C THR A 24 -36.45 41.76 -70.72
N LEU A 25 -36.64 42.80 -71.56
CA LEU A 25 -37.85 43.60 -71.56
C LEU A 25 -39.13 42.77 -71.80
N ALA A 26 -39.02 41.70 -72.59
CA ALA A 26 -40.12 40.78 -72.87
C ALA A 26 -40.49 39.93 -71.65
N ASP A 27 -39.52 39.61 -70.79
CA ASP A 27 -39.73 38.77 -69.62
C ASP A 27 -40.53 39.48 -68.52
N LEU A 28 -40.46 40.82 -68.46
CA LEU A 28 -41.30 41.63 -67.56
C LEU A 28 -42.81 41.53 -67.87
N LYS A 29 -43.20 40.92 -69.00
CA LYS A 29 -44.60 40.63 -69.34
C LYS A 29 -44.98 39.16 -69.14
N LYS A 30 -44.03 38.31 -68.75
CA LYS A 30 -44.25 36.87 -68.55
C LYS A 30 -44.42 36.59 -67.06
N PRO A 31 -45.58 36.06 -66.60
CA PRO A 31 -45.82 35.72 -65.21
C PRO A 31 -44.70 34.89 -64.57
N HIS A 32 -44.25 33.83 -65.24
CA HIS A 32 -43.23 32.92 -64.69
C HIS A 32 -41.86 33.59 -64.55
N ALA A 33 -41.46 34.40 -65.54
CA ALA A 33 -40.17 35.07 -65.49
C ALA A 33 -40.14 36.16 -64.40
N PHE A 34 -41.25 36.88 -64.23
CA PHE A 34 -41.42 37.85 -63.15
C PHE A 34 -41.45 37.19 -61.77
N MET A 35 -42.19 36.08 -61.61
CA MET A 35 -42.19 35.31 -60.35
C MET A 35 -40.81 34.75 -60.02
N GLY A 36 -40.07 34.24 -61.00
CA GLY A 36 -38.69 33.80 -60.81
C GLY A 36 -37.76 34.93 -60.35
N ALA A 37 -37.88 36.12 -60.95
CA ALA A 37 -37.16 37.31 -60.51
C ALA A 37 -37.46 37.67 -59.06
N LEU A 38 -38.73 37.62 -58.64
CA LEU A 38 -39.12 37.90 -57.26
C LEU A 38 -38.51 36.90 -56.27
N CYS A 39 -38.48 35.61 -56.62
CA CYS A 39 -37.83 34.60 -55.78
C CYS A 39 -36.34 34.89 -55.57
N HIS A 40 -35.63 35.36 -56.60
CA HIS A 40 -34.21 35.74 -56.46
C HIS A 40 -34.01 36.93 -55.51
N VAL A 41 -34.93 37.90 -55.54
CA VAL A 41 -34.88 39.03 -54.58
C VAL A 41 -35.23 38.56 -53.16
N PHE A 42 -36.20 37.66 -53.02
CA PHE A 42 -36.57 37.08 -51.72
C PHE A 42 -35.46 36.25 -51.10
N ASP A 43 -34.72 35.48 -51.89
CA ASP A 43 -33.54 34.74 -51.42
C ASP A 43 -32.51 35.68 -50.79
N ARG A 44 -32.25 36.83 -51.43
CA ARG A 44 -31.33 37.85 -50.93
C ARG A 44 -31.84 38.54 -49.67
N LEU A 45 -33.15 38.70 -49.53
CA LEU A 45 -33.80 39.24 -48.34
C LEU A 45 -33.93 38.20 -47.19
N GLY A 46 -33.50 36.96 -47.40
CA GLY A 46 -33.63 35.88 -46.40
C GLY A 46 -35.06 35.37 -46.21
N ILE A 47 -35.94 35.58 -47.19
CA ILE A 47 -37.32 35.08 -47.17
C ILE A 47 -37.33 33.68 -47.77
N ASP A 48 -37.60 32.68 -46.93
CA ASP A 48 -37.61 31.28 -47.35
C ASP A 48 -38.69 31.01 -48.43
N LYS A 49 -38.28 30.37 -49.54
CA LYS A 49 -39.18 29.90 -50.61
C LYS A 49 -40.27 28.98 -50.09
N ASN A 50 -40.00 28.22 -49.02
CA ASN A 50 -41.00 27.35 -48.42
C ASN A 50 -42.21 28.13 -47.90
N ILE A 51 -42.01 29.37 -47.41
CA ILE A 51 -43.09 30.25 -46.96
C ILE A 51 -43.97 30.67 -48.14
N ILE A 52 -43.39 30.85 -49.33
CA ILE A 52 -44.13 31.18 -50.55
C ILE A 52 -45.04 30.02 -50.95
N LEU A 53 -44.57 28.79 -50.81
CA LEU A 53 -45.31 27.58 -51.17
C LEU A 53 -46.22 27.08 -50.04
N GLN A 54 -46.15 27.65 -48.85
CA GLN A 54 -46.85 27.16 -47.68
C GLN A 54 -48.37 27.34 -47.84
N ALA A 55 -49.09 26.23 -47.67
CA ALA A 55 -50.54 26.24 -47.55
C ALA A 55 -50.96 27.01 -46.28
N PRO A 56 -52.14 27.64 -46.28
CA PRO A 56 -52.65 28.27 -45.07
C PRO A 56 -52.91 27.22 -43.98
N PRO A 57 -52.97 27.64 -42.70
CA PRO A 57 -53.16 26.73 -41.56
C PRO A 57 -54.34 25.79 -41.77
N GLU A 58 -54.24 24.55 -41.32
CA GLU A 58 -55.26 23.50 -41.53
C GLU A 58 -56.65 23.93 -41.05
N GLU A 59 -56.73 24.73 -39.99
CA GLU A 59 -57.95 25.32 -39.45
C GLU A 59 -58.72 26.19 -40.46
N SER A 60 -58.05 26.70 -41.49
CA SER A 60 -58.61 27.54 -42.55
C SER A 60 -58.83 26.79 -43.88
N ASN A 61 -58.48 25.51 -43.94
CA ASN A 61 -58.58 24.71 -45.16
C ASN A 61 -60.01 24.17 -45.34
N ASN A 62 -60.70 24.65 -46.37
CA ASN A 62 -61.96 24.07 -46.84
C ASN A 62 -61.68 22.92 -47.83
N LYS A 63 -62.63 21.99 -48.02
CA LYS A 63 -62.63 20.91 -49.03
C LYS A 63 -62.32 21.39 -50.45
N HIS A 64 -62.59 22.65 -50.77
CA HIS A 64 -62.33 23.25 -52.09
C HIS A 64 -60.91 23.80 -52.26
N PHE A 65 -60.08 23.79 -51.22
CA PHE A 65 -58.73 24.38 -51.25
C PHE A 65 -57.84 23.75 -52.34
N ILE A 66 -57.98 22.45 -52.58
CA ILE A 66 -57.21 21.71 -53.58
C ILE A 66 -57.32 22.29 -55.00
N TYR A 67 -58.45 22.93 -55.32
CA TYR A 67 -58.69 23.53 -56.65
C TYR A 67 -57.94 24.85 -56.86
N TYR A 68 -57.38 25.44 -55.80
CA TYR A 68 -56.68 26.72 -55.83
C TYR A 68 -55.20 26.60 -55.46
N TRP A 69 -54.68 25.37 -55.41
CA TRP A 69 -53.31 25.10 -54.98
C TRP A 69 -52.27 25.89 -55.79
N ASP A 70 -52.47 25.99 -57.10
CA ASP A 70 -51.57 26.71 -58.01
C ASP A 70 -51.57 28.24 -57.80
N LEU A 71 -52.59 28.79 -57.13
CA LEU A 71 -52.67 30.23 -56.81
C LEU A 71 -51.97 30.57 -55.50
N ILE A 72 -51.66 29.59 -54.64
CA ILE A 72 -51.02 29.80 -53.33
C ILE A 72 -49.74 30.63 -53.46
N PRO A 73 -48.79 30.30 -54.37
CA PRO A 73 -47.55 31.08 -54.48
C PRO A 73 -47.82 32.54 -54.83
N VAL A 74 -48.75 32.79 -55.75
CA VAL A 74 -49.09 34.16 -56.18
C VAL A 74 -49.76 34.94 -55.05
N ILE A 75 -50.66 34.31 -54.29
CA ILE A 75 -51.32 34.91 -53.13
C ILE A 75 -50.30 35.23 -52.04
N ASN A 76 -49.40 34.30 -51.72
CA ASN A 76 -48.39 34.47 -50.69
C ASN A 76 -47.36 35.55 -51.08
N VAL A 77 -46.87 35.56 -52.32
CA VAL A 77 -46.01 36.63 -52.83
C VAL A 77 -46.71 37.99 -52.74
N THR A 78 -47.99 38.07 -53.12
CA THR A 78 -48.78 39.29 -52.99
C THR A 78 -48.85 39.78 -51.55
N ARG A 79 -49.06 38.87 -50.59
CA ARG A 79 -49.10 39.19 -49.15
C ARG A 79 -47.74 39.65 -48.63
N ILE A 80 -46.67 38.93 -48.97
CA ILE A 80 -45.29 39.26 -48.57
C ILE A 80 -44.91 40.66 -49.06
N ILE A 81 -45.13 40.95 -50.34
CA ILE A 81 -44.78 42.27 -50.91
C ILE A 81 -45.60 43.37 -50.25
N ASN A 82 -46.91 43.18 -50.10
CA ASN A 82 -47.74 44.17 -49.42
C ASN A 82 -47.33 44.36 -47.96
N TYR A 83 -46.88 43.31 -47.26
CA TYR A 83 -46.38 43.44 -45.89
C TYR A 83 -45.07 44.24 -45.84
N LEU A 84 -44.09 43.90 -46.67
CA LEU A 84 -42.80 44.61 -46.76
C LEU A 84 -43.01 46.10 -47.08
N VAL A 85 -43.92 46.37 -48.01
CA VAL A 85 -44.20 47.71 -48.52
C VAL A 85 -45.20 48.47 -47.63
N SER A 86 -46.01 47.78 -46.82
CA SER A 86 -46.96 48.42 -45.88
C SER A 86 -46.28 49.35 -44.88
N LYS A 87 -45.03 49.05 -44.54
CA LYS A 87 -44.20 49.88 -43.66
C LYS A 87 -43.55 51.08 -44.39
N MET A 88 -43.57 51.09 -45.72
CA MET A 88 -42.93 52.12 -46.56
C MET A 88 -43.91 53.08 -47.24
N GLN A 89 -45.22 52.81 -47.22
CA GLN A 89 -46.17 53.56 -48.05
C GLN A 89 -46.73 54.82 -47.37
N HIS A 90 -46.34 55.98 -47.92
CA HIS A 90 -47.12 57.21 -47.84
C HIS A 90 -48.23 57.30 -48.91
N ASN A 91 -48.26 56.41 -49.91
CA ASN A 91 -49.24 56.40 -51.01
C ASN A 91 -49.91 55.03 -51.16
N GLY A 92 -51.23 54.96 -50.93
CA GLY A 92 -52.04 53.74 -50.74
C GLY A 92 -52.28 52.83 -51.96
N THR A 93 -51.28 52.63 -52.84
CA THR A 93 -51.42 51.67 -53.96
C THR A 93 -50.96 50.28 -53.53
N LYS A 94 -51.92 49.36 -53.30
CA LYS A 94 -51.64 47.97 -52.94
C LYS A 94 -51.30 47.13 -54.17
N VAL A 95 -50.34 46.23 -54.03
CA VAL A 95 -50.05 45.22 -55.06
C VAL A 95 -51.17 44.17 -54.99
N THR A 96 -51.78 43.84 -56.12
CA THR A 96 -52.83 42.84 -56.22
C THR A 96 -52.35 41.61 -56.98
N ILE A 97 -53.07 40.50 -56.84
CA ILE A 97 -52.78 39.22 -57.51
C ILE A 97 -52.71 39.39 -59.04
N ILE A 98 -53.51 40.31 -59.61
CA ILE A 98 -53.57 40.51 -61.06
C ILE A 98 -52.25 41.03 -61.63
N HIS A 99 -51.44 41.76 -60.84
CA HIS A 99 -50.13 42.24 -61.27
C HIS A 99 -49.14 41.10 -61.54
N PHE A 100 -49.39 39.90 -61.00
CA PHE A 100 -48.57 38.71 -61.22
C PHE A 100 -49.17 37.77 -62.27
N LEU A 101 -50.51 37.64 -62.32
CA LEU A 101 -51.18 36.81 -63.32
C LEU A 101 -51.18 37.47 -64.72
N GLN A 102 -51.23 38.80 -64.76
CA GLN A 102 -51.24 39.60 -65.99
C GLN A 102 -50.25 40.78 -65.88
N PRO A 103 -48.94 40.48 -65.79
CA PRO A 103 -47.93 41.51 -65.62
C PRO A 103 -47.82 42.40 -66.87
N THR A 104 -47.80 43.71 -66.64
CA THR A 104 -47.35 44.67 -67.64
C THR A 104 -45.90 45.04 -67.34
N THR A 105 -45.16 45.46 -68.37
CA THR A 105 -43.79 45.95 -68.20
C THR A 105 -43.71 47.02 -67.12
N THR A 106 -44.70 47.93 -67.04
CA THR A 106 -44.72 49.00 -66.04
C THR A 106 -44.94 48.45 -64.63
N THR A 107 -45.93 47.58 -64.42
CA THR A 107 -46.22 47.03 -63.09
C THR A 107 -45.10 46.16 -62.57
N SER A 108 -44.54 45.28 -63.40
CA SER A 108 -43.43 44.40 -62.99
C SER A 108 -42.16 45.19 -62.72
N HIS A 109 -41.82 46.16 -63.57
CA HIS A 109 -40.70 47.06 -63.32
C HIS A 109 -40.86 47.81 -61.99
N SER A 110 -42.02 48.43 -61.74
CA SER A 110 -42.23 49.18 -60.49
C SER A 110 -42.13 48.30 -59.24
N ILE A 111 -42.67 47.08 -59.27
CA ILE A 111 -42.58 46.14 -58.15
C ILE A 111 -41.13 45.66 -57.94
N LEU A 112 -40.43 45.27 -59.01
CA LEU A 112 -39.04 44.83 -58.91
C LEU A 112 -38.11 45.96 -58.45
N CYS A 113 -38.25 47.17 -58.99
CA CYS A 113 -37.45 48.32 -58.55
C CYS A 113 -37.61 48.59 -57.06
N LEU A 114 -38.85 48.52 -56.55
CA LEU A 114 -39.12 48.72 -55.13
C LEU A 114 -38.41 47.68 -54.26
N LEU A 115 -38.49 46.41 -54.63
CA LEU A 115 -37.90 45.32 -53.86
C LEU A 115 -36.37 45.28 -53.98
N VAL A 116 -35.82 45.59 -55.16
CA VAL A 116 -34.36 45.72 -55.34
C VAL A 116 -33.81 46.88 -54.54
N ASN A 117 -34.51 48.02 -54.50
CA ASN A 117 -34.09 49.13 -53.65
C ASN A 117 -34.14 48.78 -52.16
N LEU A 118 -35.16 48.05 -51.72
CA LEU A 118 -35.22 47.51 -50.35
C LEU A 118 -34.06 46.56 -50.07
N MET A 119 -33.73 45.66 -51.01
CA MET A 119 -32.61 44.73 -50.89
C MET A 119 -31.28 45.47 -50.72
N VAL A 120 -30.98 46.43 -51.61
CA VAL A 120 -29.75 47.23 -51.54
C VAL A 120 -29.68 48.05 -50.25
N PHE A 121 -30.81 48.63 -49.80
CA PHE A 121 -30.88 49.32 -48.53
C PHE A 121 -30.58 48.38 -47.34
N ASN A 122 -31.15 47.18 -47.36
CA ASN A 122 -30.91 46.18 -46.32
C ASN A 122 -29.45 45.74 -46.28
N GLU A 123 -28.81 45.49 -47.43
CA GLU A 123 -27.38 45.16 -47.50
C GLU A 123 -26.49 46.27 -46.92
N ALA A 124 -26.81 47.54 -47.20
CA ALA A 124 -26.11 48.67 -46.59
C ALA A 124 -26.28 48.69 -45.06
N CYS A 125 -27.51 48.52 -44.55
CA CYS A 125 -27.75 48.46 -43.10
C CYS A 125 -27.08 47.26 -42.42
N MET A 126 -27.00 46.11 -43.09
CA MET A 126 -26.27 44.94 -42.56
C MET A 126 -24.78 45.22 -42.39
N THR A 127 -24.20 46.04 -43.26
CA THR A 127 -22.79 46.47 -43.14
C THR A 127 -22.57 47.30 -41.87
N ASP A 128 -23.54 48.16 -41.51
CA ASP A 128 -23.48 48.96 -40.28
C ASP A 128 -23.64 48.10 -39.01
N ILE A 129 -24.37 46.97 -39.10
CA ILE A 129 -24.63 46.06 -37.98
C ILE A 129 -23.51 45.02 -37.80
N ALA A 130 -22.80 44.68 -38.88
CA ALA A 130 -21.77 43.63 -38.89
C ALA A 130 -20.73 43.71 -37.75
N PRO A 131 -20.23 44.89 -37.33
CA PRO A 131 -19.30 44.98 -36.20
C PRO A 131 -19.90 44.49 -34.87
N TYR A 132 -21.17 44.81 -34.61
CA TYR A 132 -21.87 44.38 -33.40
C TYR A 132 -22.18 42.89 -33.42
N GLU A 133 -22.48 42.34 -34.60
CA GLU A 133 -22.66 40.90 -34.78
C GLU A 133 -21.36 40.13 -34.51
N GLN A 134 -20.23 40.63 -35.01
CA GLN A 134 -18.90 40.06 -34.72
C GLN A 134 -18.56 40.13 -33.23
N GLU A 135 -18.86 41.26 -32.58
CA GLU A 135 -18.70 41.38 -31.12
C GLU A 135 -19.53 40.32 -30.39
N LEU A 136 -20.80 40.14 -30.76
CA LEU A 136 -21.67 39.13 -30.16
C LEU A 136 -21.14 37.71 -30.35
N PHE A 137 -20.62 37.37 -31.54
CA PHE A 137 -19.99 36.07 -31.79
C PHE A 137 -18.72 35.87 -30.97
N SER A 138 -17.89 36.90 -30.82
CA SER A 138 -16.70 36.84 -29.97
C SER A 138 -17.05 36.59 -28.50
N LYS A 139 -18.09 37.27 -27.99
CA LYS A 139 -18.59 37.07 -26.62
C LYS A 139 -19.18 35.69 -26.42
N ARG A 140 -19.85 35.15 -27.44
CA ARG A 140 -20.34 33.76 -27.40
C ARG A 140 -19.18 32.76 -27.26
N GLU A 141 -18.08 32.98 -27.98
CA GLU A 141 -16.91 32.10 -27.87
C GLU A 141 -16.21 32.26 -26.51
N GLU A 142 -16.09 33.49 -25.98
CA GLU A 142 -15.60 33.71 -24.62
C GLU A 142 -16.43 32.92 -23.58
N VAL A 143 -17.77 32.98 -23.65
CA VAL A 143 -18.65 32.23 -22.74
C VAL A 143 -18.40 30.73 -22.85
N LYS A 144 -18.29 30.19 -24.07
CA LYS A 144 -18.00 28.78 -24.29
C LYS A 144 -16.66 28.36 -23.68
N THR A 145 -15.61 29.16 -23.85
CA THR A 145 -14.30 28.86 -23.23
C THR A 145 -14.36 28.88 -21.70
N LEU A 146 -15.17 29.76 -21.11
CA LEU A 146 -15.40 29.82 -19.67
C LEU A 146 -16.19 28.61 -19.17
N GLU A 147 -17.20 28.17 -19.92
CA GLU A 147 -17.95 26.94 -19.63
C GLU A 147 -17.04 25.71 -19.67
N ASP A 148 -16.18 25.59 -20.67
CA ASP A 148 -15.20 24.49 -20.77
C ASP A 148 -14.22 24.52 -19.58
N ARG A 149 -13.73 25.70 -19.20
CA ARG A 149 -12.85 25.85 -18.03
C ARG A 149 -13.56 25.49 -16.72
N LYS A 150 -14.82 25.90 -16.54
CA LYS A 150 -15.64 25.51 -15.38
C LYS A 150 -15.77 23.99 -15.30
N ASN A 151 -16.06 23.33 -16.43
CA ASN A 151 -16.24 21.87 -16.45
C ASN A 151 -14.94 21.15 -16.07
N ARG A 152 -13.78 21.57 -16.59
CA ARG A 152 -12.49 21.00 -16.17
C ARG A 152 -12.20 21.18 -14.68
N LEU A 153 -12.54 22.34 -14.11
CA LEU A 153 -12.38 22.57 -12.67
C LEU A 153 -13.28 21.66 -11.83
N LEU A 154 -14.50 21.38 -12.30
CA LEU A 154 -15.40 20.44 -11.63
C LEU A 154 -14.87 19.01 -11.68
N GLU A 155 -14.30 18.59 -12.82
CA GLU A 155 -13.64 17.28 -12.95
C GLU A 155 -12.49 17.14 -11.95
N MET A 156 -11.60 18.13 -11.89
CA MET A 156 -10.48 18.14 -10.92
C MET A 156 -10.98 18.12 -9.47
N LEU A 157 -12.07 18.82 -9.16
CA LEU A 157 -12.66 18.82 -7.81
C LEU A 157 -13.19 17.44 -7.44
N ASN A 158 -13.85 16.76 -8.38
CA ASN A 158 -14.36 15.41 -8.17
C ASN A 158 -13.21 14.41 -7.95
N GLU A 159 -12.14 14.48 -8.74
CA GLU A 159 -10.95 13.65 -8.54
C GLU A 159 -10.32 13.85 -7.15
N GLN A 160 -10.22 15.10 -6.68
CA GLN A 160 -9.73 15.40 -5.34
C GLN A 160 -10.65 14.85 -4.25
N ALA A 161 -11.96 14.93 -4.44
CA ALA A 161 -12.94 14.38 -3.50
C ALA A 161 -12.83 12.85 -3.40
N GLU A 162 -12.68 12.16 -4.54
CA GLU A 162 -12.47 10.71 -4.58
C GLU A 162 -11.15 10.29 -3.89
N GLU A 163 -10.05 10.99 -4.16
CA GLU A 163 -8.77 10.67 -3.51
C GLU A 163 -8.82 10.94 -2.01
N LYS A 164 -9.55 11.98 -1.58
CA LYS A 164 -9.81 12.24 -0.16
C LYS A 164 -10.61 11.10 0.48
N GLY A 165 -11.63 10.58 -0.21
CA GLY A 165 -12.39 9.40 0.22
C GLY A 165 -11.47 8.17 0.38
N ARG A 166 -10.69 7.85 -0.65
CA ARG A 166 -9.71 6.73 -0.61
C ARG A 166 -8.65 6.90 0.47
N ARG A 167 -8.24 8.14 0.77
CA ARG A 167 -7.32 8.42 1.88
C ARG A 167 -7.97 8.18 3.23
N ALA A 168 -9.23 8.55 3.41
CA ALA A 168 -9.97 8.30 4.65
C ALA A 168 -10.12 6.78 4.90
N GLU A 169 -10.49 6.01 3.87
CA GLU A 169 -10.57 4.54 3.98
C GLU A 169 -9.22 3.90 4.33
N ARG A 170 -8.11 4.39 3.76
CA ARG A 170 -6.76 3.91 4.11
C ARG A 170 -6.41 4.24 5.57
N LEU A 171 -6.78 5.43 6.05
CA LEU A 171 -6.54 5.82 7.43
C LEU A 171 -7.38 4.99 8.40
N GLU A 172 -8.62 4.68 8.07
CA GLU A 172 -9.48 3.81 8.89
C GLU A 172 -8.88 2.39 9.01
N LYS A 173 -8.39 1.82 7.90
CA LYS A 173 -7.68 0.52 7.94
C LYS A 173 -6.44 0.57 8.82
N LEU A 174 -5.61 1.61 8.69
CA LEU A 174 -4.43 1.77 9.54
C LEU A 174 -4.82 1.92 11.02
N ASP A 175 -5.90 2.63 11.33
CA ASP A 175 -6.40 2.75 12.71
C ASP A 175 -6.85 1.40 13.28
N THR A 176 -7.51 0.57 12.47
CA THR A 176 -7.86 -0.80 12.87
C THR A 176 -6.64 -1.70 13.08
N GLU A 177 -5.62 -1.59 12.21
CA GLU A 177 -4.36 -2.34 12.36
C GLU A 177 -3.58 -1.90 13.60
N ILE A 178 -3.52 -0.59 13.87
CA ILE A 178 -2.88 -0.04 15.08
C ILE A 178 -3.55 -0.61 16.33
N LYS A 179 -4.89 -0.59 16.40
CA LYS A 179 -5.64 -1.16 17.54
C LYS A 179 -5.34 -2.64 17.73
N HIS A 180 -5.29 -3.40 16.64
CA HIS A 180 -4.95 -4.81 16.69
C HIS A 180 -3.53 -5.05 17.24
N PHE A 181 -2.53 -4.30 16.75
CA PHE A 181 -1.16 -4.41 17.26
C PHE A 181 -1.01 -3.92 18.71
N GLU A 182 -1.79 -2.93 19.13
CA GLU A 182 -1.84 -2.50 20.54
C GLU A 182 -2.40 -3.60 21.44
N GLU A 183 -3.43 -4.32 20.98
CA GLU A 183 -3.97 -5.48 21.68
C GLU A 183 -2.97 -6.64 21.74
N GLU A 184 -2.29 -6.98 20.63
CA GLU A 184 -1.24 -8.00 20.61
C GLU A 184 -0.09 -7.66 21.56
N LEU A 185 0.39 -6.41 21.53
CA LEU A 185 1.45 -5.94 22.42
C LEU A 185 1.03 -6.04 23.89
N LYS A 186 -0.25 -5.80 24.20
CA LYS A 186 -0.78 -5.97 25.56
C LYS A 186 -0.72 -7.44 25.99
N HIS A 187 -1.14 -8.37 25.14
CA HIS A 187 -1.09 -9.80 25.42
C HIS A 187 0.36 -10.29 25.59
N GLU A 188 1.28 -9.82 24.76
CA GLU A 188 2.70 -10.17 24.85
C GLU A 188 3.33 -9.64 26.15
N LYS A 189 2.98 -8.41 26.57
CA LYS A 189 3.43 -7.86 27.86
C LYS A 189 2.90 -8.65 29.04
N GLU A 190 1.62 -9.04 29.01
CA GLU A 190 1.02 -9.88 30.05
C GLU A 190 1.71 -11.24 30.13
N ALA A 191 1.94 -11.90 28.99
CA ALA A 191 2.66 -13.17 28.91
C ALA A 191 4.11 -13.05 29.43
N HIS A 192 4.83 -12.00 29.03
CA HIS A 192 6.19 -11.73 29.51
C HIS A 192 6.21 -11.48 31.03
N GLU A 193 5.21 -10.79 31.58
CA GLU A 193 5.11 -10.58 33.03
C GLU A 193 4.85 -11.89 33.79
N GLU A 194 4.03 -12.79 33.23
CA GLU A 194 3.85 -14.13 33.78
C GLU A 194 5.14 -14.96 33.75
N GLU A 195 5.86 -14.94 32.64
CA GLU A 195 7.17 -15.61 32.52
C GLU A 195 8.17 -15.04 33.51
N ARG A 196 8.22 -13.71 33.68
CA ARG A 196 9.08 -13.07 34.68
C ARG A 196 8.75 -13.54 36.09
N LYS A 197 7.45 -13.62 36.45
CA LYS A 197 7.02 -14.13 37.76
C LYS A 197 7.42 -15.58 37.95
N LYS A 198 7.29 -16.44 36.93
CA LYS A 198 7.74 -17.84 36.98
C LYS A 198 9.26 -17.93 37.16
N LEU A 199 10.03 -17.10 36.46
CA LEU A 199 11.48 -17.03 36.60
C LEU A 199 11.90 -16.58 38.00
N ASP A 200 11.23 -15.58 38.57
CA ASP A 200 11.48 -15.12 39.95
C ASP A 200 11.23 -16.24 40.98
N VAL A 201 10.20 -17.07 40.78
CA VAL A 201 9.94 -18.25 41.62
C VAL A 201 11.08 -19.25 41.52
N ILE A 202 11.49 -19.61 40.29
CA ILE A 202 12.60 -20.56 40.06
C ILE A 202 13.90 -20.03 40.68
N LEU A 203 14.22 -18.75 40.51
CA LEU A 203 15.43 -18.14 41.10
C LEU A 203 15.40 -18.17 42.63
N ASN A 204 14.23 -18.02 43.25
CA ASN A 204 14.11 -18.14 44.71
C ASN A 204 14.23 -19.59 45.18
N GLU A 205 13.66 -20.55 44.46
CA GLU A 205 13.85 -21.98 44.71
C GLU A 205 15.33 -22.37 44.58
N ASP A 206 16.02 -21.86 43.56
CA ASP A 206 17.43 -22.14 43.32
C ASP A 206 18.31 -21.59 44.46
N LYS A 207 18.04 -20.35 44.91
CA LYS A 207 18.70 -19.78 46.10
C LYS A 207 18.45 -20.60 47.37
N GLN A 208 17.23 -21.07 47.59
CA GLN A 208 16.94 -21.94 48.74
C GLN A 208 17.70 -23.25 48.66
N THR A 209 17.80 -23.82 47.46
CA THR A 209 18.54 -25.05 47.18
C THR A 209 20.04 -24.85 47.42
N GLU A 210 20.59 -23.71 47.00
CA GLU A 210 21.99 -23.34 47.24
C GLU A 210 22.30 -23.21 48.74
N ILE A 211 21.44 -22.54 49.51
CA ILE A 211 21.57 -22.43 50.98
C ILE A 211 21.52 -23.84 51.63
N LEU A 212 20.61 -24.70 51.18
CA LEU A 212 20.52 -26.08 51.69
C LEU A 212 21.79 -26.88 51.36
N LEU A 213 22.31 -26.73 50.15
CA LEU A 213 23.51 -27.40 49.70
C LEU A 213 24.73 -26.94 50.51
N GLU A 214 24.84 -25.64 50.80
CA GLU A 214 25.88 -25.08 51.66
C GLU A 214 25.79 -25.62 53.10
N LYS A 215 24.57 -25.67 53.68
CA LYS A 215 24.35 -26.33 55.00
C LYS A 215 24.72 -27.81 55.01
N LYS A 216 24.48 -28.53 53.91
CA LYS A 216 24.86 -29.94 53.80
C LYS A 216 26.37 -30.11 53.63
N LYS A 217 27.05 -29.21 52.91
CA LYS A 217 28.51 -29.18 52.82
C LYS A 217 29.14 -28.94 54.20
N THR A 218 28.68 -27.95 54.95
CA THR A 218 29.19 -27.70 56.31
C THR A 218 28.96 -28.87 57.25
N LEU A 219 27.76 -29.50 57.19
CA LEU A 219 27.50 -30.72 57.96
C LEU A 219 28.45 -31.87 57.58
N ARG A 220 28.69 -32.08 56.29
CA ARG A 220 29.66 -33.07 55.81
C ARG A 220 31.05 -32.78 56.35
N ASP A 221 31.49 -31.53 56.29
CA ASP A 221 32.82 -31.14 56.76
C ASP A 221 32.96 -31.32 58.28
N CYS A 222 31.91 -31.03 59.05
CA CYS A 222 31.84 -31.35 60.49
C CYS A 222 31.94 -32.86 60.75
N LEU A 223 31.21 -33.69 59.99
CA LEU A 223 31.27 -35.15 60.13
C LEU A 223 32.65 -35.71 59.77
N ILE A 224 33.30 -35.16 58.73
CA ILE A 224 34.68 -35.54 58.36
C ILE A 224 35.62 -35.20 59.52
N ALA A 225 35.54 -33.99 60.07
CA ALA A 225 36.35 -33.57 61.21
C ALA A 225 36.10 -34.46 62.45
N GLU A 226 34.85 -34.86 62.71
CA GLU A 226 34.52 -35.78 63.81
C GLU A 226 35.10 -37.17 63.57
N VAL A 227 35.01 -37.70 62.35
CA VAL A 227 35.62 -38.99 61.97
C VAL A 227 37.14 -38.94 62.14
N GLU A 228 37.80 -37.85 61.72
CA GLU A 228 39.24 -37.65 61.91
C GLU A 228 39.62 -37.60 63.39
N ASN A 229 38.86 -36.85 64.21
CA ASN A 229 39.08 -36.78 65.65
C ASN A 229 38.90 -38.16 66.31
N LYS A 230 37.85 -38.91 65.93
CA LYS A 230 37.63 -40.27 66.41
C LYS A 230 38.74 -41.23 65.97
N ARG A 231 39.27 -41.09 64.76
CA ARG A 231 40.45 -41.86 64.31
C ARG A 231 41.70 -41.50 65.12
N ALA A 232 41.93 -40.22 65.42
CA ALA A 232 43.04 -39.78 66.27
C ALA A 232 42.92 -40.34 67.70
N GLN A 233 41.72 -40.32 68.30
CA GLN A 233 41.46 -40.91 69.62
C GLN A 233 41.79 -42.41 69.67
N ARG A 234 41.48 -43.19 68.61
CA ARG A 234 41.87 -44.62 68.56
C ARG A 234 43.39 -44.85 68.61
N VAL A 235 44.18 -43.92 68.07
CA VAL A 235 45.65 -44.01 68.12
C VAL A 235 46.13 -43.81 69.55
N TYR A 236 45.54 -42.85 70.28
CA TYR A 236 45.83 -42.67 71.71
C TYR A 236 45.42 -43.88 72.55
N ASP A 237 44.23 -44.46 72.31
CA ASP A 237 43.78 -45.66 73.02
C ASP A 237 44.71 -46.86 72.74
N ALA A 238 45.28 -46.97 71.53
CA ALA A 238 46.22 -48.04 71.19
C ALA A 238 47.57 -47.91 71.93
N ASP A 239 48.04 -46.67 72.16
CA ASP A 239 49.25 -46.42 72.94
C ASP A 239 49.01 -46.65 74.44
N ASP A 240 47.81 -46.32 74.96
CA ASP A 240 47.40 -46.67 76.33
C ASP A 240 47.29 -48.19 76.52
N ILE A 241 46.77 -48.92 75.53
CA ILE A 241 46.74 -50.39 75.55
C ILE A 241 48.15 -50.96 75.53
N LYS A 242 49.08 -50.41 74.73
CA LYS A 242 50.49 -50.82 74.75
C LYS A 242 51.14 -50.56 76.10
N ALA A 243 50.90 -49.41 76.72
CA ALA A 243 51.42 -49.09 78.05
C ALA A 243 50.89 -50.07 79.12
N GLN A 244 49.61 -50.44 79.05
CA GLN A 244 49.03 -51.45 79.94
C GLN A 244 49.64 -52.86 79.69
N VAL A 245 49.92 -53.22 78.44
CA VAL A 245 50.59 -54.48 78.08
C VAL A 245 52.04 -54.50 78.58
N GLU A 246 52.79 -53.41 78.45
CA GLU A 246 54.16 -53.29 78.98
C GLU A 246 54.19 -53.35 80.50
N GLN A 247 53.24 -52.69 81.18
CA GLN A 247 53.13 -52.75 82.64
C GLN A 247 52.74 -54.16 83.12
N ALA A 248 51.86 -54.85 82.40
CA ALA A 248 51.53 -56.25 82.67
C ALA A 248 52.73 -57.18 82.46
N ALA A 249 53.54 -56.94 81.41
CA ALA A 249 54.77 -57.69 81.16
C ALA A 249 55.83 -57.46 82.25
N GLN A 250 56.00 -56.21 82.72
CA GLN A 250 56.88 -55.89 83.85
C GLN A 250 56.42 -56.56 85.15
N ASN A 251 55.12 -56.51 85.45
CA ASN A 251 54.56 -57.20 86.62
C ASN A 251 54.79 -58.72 86.55
N ASN A 252 54.68 -59.31 85.36
CA ASN A 252 54.95 -60.73 85.17
C ASN A 252 56.43 -61.05 85.36
N GLN A 253 57.34 -60.20 84.87
CA GLN A 253 58.78 -60.34 85.09
C GLN A 253 59.15 -60.20 86.59
N GLU A 254 58.54 -59.26 87.31
CA GLU A 254 58.71 -59.14 88.77
C GLU A 254 58.17 -60.38 89.50
N ALA A 255 57.04 -60.93 89.05
CA ALA A 255 56.49 -62.18 89.60
C ALA A 255 57.43 -63.36 89.33
N GLU A 256 58.02 -63.47 88.14
CA GLU A 256 59.05 -64.47 87.82
C GLU A 256 60.31 -64.31 88.68
N GLN A 257 60.76 -63.07 88.93
CA GLN A 257 61.90 -62.80 89.82
C GLN A 257 61.58 -63.15 91.28
N LYS A 258 60.36 -62.87 91.76
CA LYS A 258 59.89 -63.31 93.09
C LYS A 258 59.77 -64.83 93.16
N LEU A 259 59.32 -65.48 92.09
CA LEU A 259 59.25 -66.95 92.00
C LEU A 259 60.64 -67.58 91.96
N SER A 260 61.61 -66.94 91.29
CA SER A 260 63.03 -67.30 91.32
C SER A 260 63.63 -67.15 92.73
N SER A 261 63.35 -66.04 93.42
CA SER A 261 63.81 -65.84 94.81
C SER A 261 63.17 -66.84 95.77
N LEU A 262 61.88 -67.16 95.59
CA LEU A 262 61.18 -68.20 96.33
C LEU A 262 61.76 -69.58 96.05
N LYS A 263 62.08 -69.92 94.79
CA LYS A 263 62.79 -71.16 94.43
C LYS A 263 64.16 -71.24 95.09
N ALA A 264 64.94 -70.14 95.10
CA ALA A 264 66.22 -70.10 95.80
C ALA A 264 66.05 -70.26 97.32
N THR A 265 64.99 -69.70 97.90
CA THR A 265 64.65 -69.86 99.33
C THR A 265 64.20 -71.29 99.63
N LEU A 266 63.47 -71.91 98.71
CA LEU A 266 63.01 -73.30 98.81
C LEU A 266 64.18 -74.27 98.67
N MET A 267 65.13 -74.01 97.77
CA MET A 267 66.41 -74.73 97.67
C MET A 267 67.25 -74.60 98.96
N ASN A 268 67.27 -73.41 99.58
CA ASN A 268 67.91 -73.20 100.88
C ASN A 268 67.19 -73.96 102.02
N LYS A 269 65.85 -74.09 101.95
CA LYS A 269 65.08 -74.94 102.88
C LYS A 269 65.27 -76.43 102.60
N GLU A 270 65.38 -76.86 101.34
CA GLU A 270 65.74 -78.22 100.95
C GLU A 270 67.14 -78.61 101.46
N ASN A 271 68.11 -77.70 101.38
CA ASN A 271 69.45 -77.93 101.94
C ASN A 271 69.44 -78.02 103.47
N ARG A 272 68.52 -77.32 104.15
CA ARG A 272 68.29 -77.47 105.60
C ARG A 272 67.53 -78.75 105.96
N LEU A 273 66.69 -79.28 105.06
CA LEU A 273 65.99 -80.55 105.20
C LEU A 273 66.90 -81.77 104.91
N LYS A 274 67.91 -81.64 104.03
CA LYS A 274 68.90 -82.70 103.74
C LYS A 274 69.84 -83.05 104.90
N ASN A 275 69.96 -82.20 105.93
CA ASN A 275 70.71 -82.50 107.16
C ASN A 275 69.87 -83.21 108.26
N LEU A 276 68.57 -83.43 108.04
CA LEU A 276 67.64 -84.00 109.03
C LEU A 276 67.00 -85.33 108.60
N HIS A 277 67.43 -85.93 107.48
CA HIS A 277 66.80 -87.15 106.93
C HIS A 277 67.80 -88.23 106.47
N ALA A 278 68.76 -88.58 107.34
CA ALA A 278 69.65 -89.73 107.19
C ALA A 278 69.64 -90.68 108.42
N ILE A 279 68.47 -90.95 108.99
CA ILE A 279 68.15 -92.20 109.70
C ILE A 279 66.95 -92.84 109.00
N LYS A 280 67.27 -93.84 108.17
CA LYS A 280 66.55 -95.06 107.72
C LYS A 280 65.16 -95.37 108.35
N PRO A 281 64.37 -96.33 107.79
CA PRO A 281 64.06 -96.68 106.38
C PRO A 281 62.54 -96.90 106.17
N HIS A 282 62.08 -96.92 104.90
CA HIS A 282 61.39 -98.05 104.23
C HIS A 282 60.37 -97.62 103.17
N MET A 283 60.57 -98.25 102.01
CA MET A 283 59.59 -98.75 101.04
C MET A 283 58.82 -97.69 100.22
N ASP A 284 59.25 -97.49 98.97
CA ASP A 284 58.92 -98.29 97.76
C ASP A 284 57.65 -97.70 97.14
N THR A 285 57.73 -96.85 96.11
CA THR A 285 58.30 -97.12 94.77
C THR A 285 57.97 -98.51 94.25
N GLY A 286 56.75 -98.59 93.74
CA GLY A 286 56.24 -99.64 92.89
C GLY A 286 54.80 -99.24 92.64
N SER A 287 54.32 -99.10 91.43
CA SER A 287 54.82 -99.54 90.16
C SER A 287 53.98 -98.71 89.22
N ASN A 288 54.66 -97.96 88.37
CA ASN A 288 54.79 -98.38 86.99
C ASN A 288 53.50 -98.13 86.24
N LEU A 289 53.54 -97.10 85.40
CA LEU A 289 54.13 -97.32 84.07
C LEU A 289 53.45 -98.52 83.46
N LEU A 290 52.29 -98.26 82.88
CA LEU A 290 51.87 -98.89 81.67
C LEU A 290 50.63 -98.13 81.24
N TYR A 291 50.56 -97.54 80.07
CA TYR A 291 51.51 -97.51 79.00
C TYR A 291 51.07 -96.25 78.26
N GLU A 292 51.98 -95.30 78.04
CA GLU A 292 52.81 -95.44 76.86
C GLU A 292 51.93 -95.53 75.62
N ILE A 293 52.25 -94.61 74.72
CA ILE A 293 52.34 -95.00 73.33
C ILE A 293 50.96 -95.22 72.76
N ILE A 294 50.34 -94.12 72.38
CA ILE A 294 50.40 -93.78 70.95
C ILE A 294 50.15 -92.28 70.89
N LYS A 295 51.27 -91.56 70.74
CA LYS A 295 51.74 -91.11 69.43
C LYS A 295 50.95 -89.85 69.11
N LEU A 296 51.62 -88.70 69.18
CA LEU A 296 52.31 -88.19 67.99
C LEU A 296 51.29 -88.23 66.84
N SER A 297 50.79 -87.11 66.41
CA SER A 297 51.64 -86.08 65.82
C SER A 297 50.68 -85.13 65.13
N GLU A 298 51.13 -83.88 64.97
CA GLU A 298 51.02 -83.19 63.69
C GLU A 298 49.61 -83.09 63.08
N SER A 299 49.04 -81.92 62.86
CA SER A 299 49.67 -80.77 62.23
C SER A 299 48.53 -79.94 61.67
N MET A 300 48.70 -78.63 61.76
CA MET A 300 48.28 -77.63 60.77
C MET A 300 46.87 -77.68 60.14
N LYS A 301 46.20 -76.56 60.37
CA LYS A 301 45.76 -75.59 59.35
C LYS A 301 44.42 -75.77 58.62
N ASP A 302 43.74 -74.64 58.65
CA ASP A 302 43.18 -73.86 57.54
C ASP A 302 42.01 -74.44 56.73
N ASN A 303 40.90 -73.73 56.96
CA ASN A 303 40.07 -73.03 55.97
C ASN A 303 38.88 -73.72 55.29
N ASP A 304 37.78 -72.98 55.47
CA ASP A 304 36.80 -72.54 54.47
C ASP A 304 35.78 -73.53 53.92
N SER A 305 34.53 -73.17 54.19
CA SER A 305 33.51 -72.77 53.21
C SER A 305 32.19 -73.54 53.33
N ASN A 306 31.13 -72.71 53.31
CA ASN A 306 29.79 -72.95 52.78
C ASN A 306 28.94 -74.04 53.45
N ASP A 307 27.86 -73.64 54.11
CA ASP A 307 26.55 -73.31 53.52
C ASP A 307 25.64 -74.54 53.58
N LEU A 308 24.37 -74.29 53.89
CA LEU A 308 23.17 -75.13 53.78
C LEU A 308 22.22 -74.88 54.97
N GLU A 309 21.36 -73.90 54.74
CA GLU A 309 19.92 -74.10 54.56
C GLU A 309 19.23 -75.27 55.28
N SER A 310 18.14 -74.93 55.96
CA SER A 310 16.97 -75.79 56.09
C SER A 310 15.68 -74.99 55.86
N ASP A 311 15.06 -75.27 54.72
CA ASP A 311 13.63 -75.31 54.38
C ASP A 311 12.63 -74.23 54.85
N SER A 312 11.98 -73.61 53.85
CA SER A 312 10.52 -73.58 53.76
C SER A 312 10.07 -73.33 52.32
N GLN A 313 9.48 -74.36 51.71
CA GLN A 313 8.76 -74.34 50.43
C GLN A 313 7.56 -73.38 50.44
N ASP A 314 7.05 -73.07 49.24
CA ASP A 314 5.80 -72.33 48.91
C ASP A 314 5.86 -70.80 48.70
N GLY A 315 6.95 -70.27 48.12
CA GLY A 315 7.01 -68.86 47.66
C GLY A 315 7.34 -68.66 46.18
N GLU A 316 8.10 -69.55 45.55
CA GLU A 316 8.71 -69.27 44.24
C GLU A 316 7.72 -69.37 43.07
N LEU A 317 6.72 -70.25 43.14
CA LEU A 317 5.79 -70.45 42.04
C LEU A 317 4.76 -69.31 41.87
N GLU A 318 4.44 -68.62 42.96
CA GLU A 318 3.56 -67.43 42.94
C GLU A 318 4.33 -66.19 42.48
N VAL A 319 5.59 -66.04 42.94
CA VAL A 319 6.52 -64.99 42.50
C VAL A 319 6.78 -65.05 41.00
N TYR A 320 6.99 -66.24 40.42
CA TYR A 320 7.17 -66.39 38.98
C TYR A 320 5.91 -66.10 38.16
N LYS A 321 4.70 -66.32 38.70
CA LYS A 321 3.44 -65.94 38.02
C LYS A 321 3.21 -64.43 38.07
N THR A 322 3.52 -63.77 39.19
CA THR A 322 3.47 -62.32 39.30
C THR A 322 4.54 -61.66 38.42
N GLU A 323 5.76 -62.19 38.38
CA GLU A 323 6.81 -61.70 37.48
C GLU A 323 6.44 -61.89 36.01
N ALA A 324 5.83 -63.03 35.63
CA ALA A 324 5.35 -63.23 34.27
C ALA A 324 4.23 -62.24 33.89
N SER A 325 3.28 -61.98 34.80
CA SER A 325 2.21 -61.01 34.58
C SER A 325 2.73 -59.56 34.54
N GLU A 326 3.73 -59.22 35.35
CA GLU A 326 4.37 -57.91 35.33
C GLU A 326 5.22 -57.71 34.06
N LEU A 327 5.91 -58.75 33.59
CA LEU A 327 6.65 -58.72 32.32
C LEU A 327 5.71 -58.61 31.11
N GLU A 328 4.53 -59.25 31.14
CA GLU A 328 3.50 -59.09 30.10
C GLU A 328 2.91 -57.66 30.11
N ALA A 329 2.66 -57.08 31.29
CA ALA A 329 2.23 -55.70 31.42
C ALA A 329 3.29 -54.71 30.90
N GLN A 330 4.57 -54.92 31.25
CA GLN A 330 5.68 -54.12 30.73
C GLN A 330 5.86 -54.24 29.21
N LEU A 331 5.59 -55.42 28.64
CA LEU A 331 5.57 -55.63 27.18
C LEU A 331 4.40 -54.91 26.50
N ALA A 332 3.22 -54.90 27.13
CA ALA A 332 2.05 -54.16 26.66
C ALA A 332 2.33 -52.65 26.67
N ASP A 333 2.91 -52.13 27.75
CA ASP A 333 3.30 -50.72 27.88
C ASP A 333 4.39 -50.34 26.88
N LEU A 334 5.39 -51.19 26.66
CA LEU A 334 6.41 -50.98 25.63
C LEU A 334 5.83 -50.96 24.21
N ARG A 335 4.83 -51.82 23.92
CA ARG A 335 4.12 -51.81 22.63
C ARG A 335 3.29 -50.55 22.46
N ALA A 336 2.57 -50.12 23.50
CA ALA A 336 1.81 -48.88 23.51
C ALA A 336 2.71 -47.65 23.32
N ALA A 337 3.82 -47.57 24.06
CA ALA A 337 4.81 -46.50 23.93
C ALA A 337 5.46 -46.47 22.54
N ARG A 338 5.74 -47.64 21.93
CA ARG A 338 6.23 -47.72 20.54
C ARG A 338 5.17 -47.25 19.53
N ALA A 339 3.91 -47.62 19.70
CA ALA A 339 2.82 -47.20 18.83
C ALA A 339 2.58 -45.68 18.92
N GLU A 340 2.59 -45.12 20.13
CA GLU A 340 2.43 -43.68 20.36
C GLU A 340 3.61 -42.88 19.76
N LYS A 341 4.84 -43.39 19.91
CA LYS A 341 6.04 -42.78 19.31
C LYS A 341 6.04 -42.86 17.78
N ALA A 342 5.50 -43.95 17.22
CA ALA A 342 5.29 -44.07 15.77
C ALA A 342 4.24 -43.07 15.26
N LYS A 343 3.12 -42.92 15.98
CA LYS A 343 2.07 -41.94 15.66
C LYS A 343 2.60 -40.51 15.71
N LYS A 344 3.31 -40.14 16.79
CA LYS A 344 3.96 -38.82 16.91
C LYS A 344 4.95 -38.53 15.79
N ARG A 345 5.72 -39.53 15.33
CA ARG A 345 6.62 -39.38 14.17
C ARG A 345 5.85 -39.14 12.88
N GLN A 346 4.73 -39.83 12.68
CA GLN A 346 3.91 -39.69 11.48
C GLN A 346 3.20 -38.32 11.46
N GLU A 347 2.69 -37.85 12.59
CA GLU A 347 2.11 -36.52 12.76
C GLU A 347 3.15 -35.40 12.54
N ASN A 348 4.36 -35.54 13.07
CA ASN A 348 5.44 -34.57 12.81
C ASN A 348 5.84 -34.54 11.32
N LEU A 349 5.90 -35.69 10.66
CA LEU A 349 6.19 -35.76 9.21
C LEU A 349 5.11 -35.06 8.40
N ALA A 350 3.84 -35.29 8.71
CA ALA A 350 2.71 -34.63 8.06
C ALA A 350 2.73 -33.11 8.30
N ARG A 351 2.99 -32.67 9.54
CA ARG A 351 3.09 -31.24 9.89
C ARG A 351 4.23 -30.56 9.13
N MET A 352 5.40 -31.19 9.10
CA MET A 352 6.55 -30.64 8.39
C MET A 352 6.35 -30.62 6.86
N GLN A 353 5.60 -31.57 6.30
CA GLN A 353 5.19 -31.52 4.89
C GLN A 353 4.21 -30.38 4.60
N GLN A 354 3.25 -30.15 5.51
CA GLN A 354 2.30 -29.05 5.39
C GLN A 354 2.97 -27.68 5.54
N GLU A 355 3.87 -27.52 6.52
CA GLU A 355 4.70 -26.32 6.72
C GLU A 355 5.57 -26.05 5.48
N ASN A 356 6.21 -27.07 4.91
CA ASN A 356 6.98 -26.91 3.67
C ASN A 356 6.12 -26.53 2.46
N MET A 357 4.89 -27.04 2.37
CA MET A 357 3.97 -26.68 1.30
C MET A 357 3.54 -25.21 1.42
N LEU A 358 3.19 -24.77 2.63
CA LEU A 358 2.86 -23.37 2.94
C LEU A 358 4.03 -22.43 2.67
N ALA A 359 5.24 -22.82 3.07
CA ALA A 359 6.44 -22.03 2.79
C ALA A 359 6.68 -21.88 1.28
N LYS A 360 6.46 -22.94 0.50
CA LYS A 360 6.58 -22.88 -0.97
C LYS A 360 5.52 -21.99 -1.62
N THR A 361 4.26 -22.07 -1.20
CA THR A 361 3.20 -21.20 -1.73
C THR A 361 3.46 -19.74 -1.37
N ASN A 362 3.85 -19.45 -0.13
CA ASN A 362 4.20 -18.09 0.29
C ASN A 362 5.38 -17.52 -0.50
N LEU A 363 6.37 -18.36 -0.82
CA LEU A 363 7.51 -17.96 -1.64
C LEU A 363 7.09 -17.64 -3.07
N GLN A 364 6.21 -18.45 -3.68
CA GLN A 364 5.66 -18.18 -5.02
C GLN A 364 4.83 -16.89 -5.06
N GLU A 365 3.98 -16.66 -4.06
CA GLU A 365 3.19 -15.42 -3.95
C GLU A 365 4.09 -14.19 -3.76
N ALA A 366 5.15 -14.30 -2.95
CA ALA A 366 6.13 -13.24 -2.76
C ALA A 366 6.90 -12.92 -4.06
N GLU A 367 7.28 -13.95 -4.84
CA GLU A 367 7.92 -13.77 -6.15
C GLU A 367 6.99 -13.11 -7.17
N GLU A 368 5.71 -13.49 -7.19
CA GLU A 368 4.72 -12.88 -8.09
C GLU A 368 4.44 -11.42 -7.72
N LYS A 369 4.32 -11.13 -6.42
CA LYS A 369 4.19 -9.76 -5.90
C LYS A 369 5.42 -8.92 -6.24
N LYS A 370 6.63 -9.49 -6.14
CA LYS A 370 7.88 -8.83 -6.54
C LYS A 370 7.89 -8.53 -8.04
N ARG A 371 7.45 -9.46 -8.90
CA ARG A 371 7.33 -9.23 -10.36
C ARG A 371 6.37 -8.09 -10.67
N LYS A 372 5.18 -8.09 -10.07
CA LYS A 372 4.18 -7.02 -10.23
C LYS A 372 4.73 -5.65 -9.80
N ASN A 373 5.46 -5.61 -8.67
CA ASN A 373 6.08 -4.39 -8.19
C ASN A 373 7.19 -3.88 -9.13
N VAL A 374 8.02 -4.77 -9.68
CA VAL A 374 9.06 -4.41 -10.65
C VAL A 374 8.45 -3.85 -11.95
N GLU A 375 7.37 -4.47 -12.45
CA GLU A 375 6.66 -3.95 -13.63
C GLU A 375 6.02 -2.58 -13.37
N SER A 376 5.38 -2.40 -12.21
CA SER A 376 4.82 -1.11 -11.80
C SER A 376 5.91 -0.03 -11.70
N ALA A 377 7.04 -0.35 -11.08
CA ALA A 377 8.18 0.56 -10.96
C ALA A 377 8.76 0.96 -12.34
N LYS A 378 8.84 0.01 -13.29
CA LYS A 378 9.24 0.30 -14.68
C LYS A 378 8.27 1.27 -15.37
N LYS A 379 6.96 1.05 -15.25
CA LYS A 379 5.93 1.94 -15.81
C LYS A 379 6.02 3.35 -15.22
N ILE A 380 6.21 3.46 -13.91
CA ILE A 380 6.39 4.76 -13.23
C ILE A 380 7.66 5.46 -13.75
N THR A 381 8.75 4.73 -13.92
CA THR A 381 10.02 5.31 -14.41
C THR A 381 9.88 5.81 -15.85
N GLN A 382 9.20 5.07 -16.72
CA GLN A 382 8.88 5.52 -18.09
C GLN A 382 8.05 6.80 -18.07
N ARG A 383 7.01 6.86 -17.23
CA ARG A 383 6.17 8.06 -17.11
C ARG A 383 6.93 9.27 -16.57
N ILE A 384 7.87 9.07 -15.65
CA ILE A 384 8.77 10.14 -15.17
C ILE A 384 9.66 10.65 -16.32
N GLN A 385 10.17 9.76 -17.17
CA GLN A 385 10.98 10.17 -18.34
C GLN A 385 10.15 10.95 -19.36
N GLU A 386 8.91 10.53 -19.63
CA GLU A 386 7.97 11.28 -20.50
C GLU A 386 7.68 12.68 -19.95
N ILE A 387 7.38 12.80 -18.66
CA ILE A 387 7.12 14.10 -18.01
C ILE A 387 8.35 15.00 -18.10
N LYS A 388 9.56 14.46 -17.87
CA LYS A 388 10.80 15.23 -18.02
C LYS A 388 10.95 15.76 -19.44
N HIS A 389 10.74 14.92 -20.45
CA HIS A 389 10.85 15.34 -21.85
C HIS A 389 9.84 16.43 -22.22
N LEU A 390 8.58 16.29 -21.79
CA LEU A 390 7.55 17.31 -22.01
C LEU A 390 7.86 18.62 -21.29
N THR A 391 8.44 18.54 -20.09
CA THR A 391 8.84 19.73 -19.31
C THR A 391 9.95 20.48 -20.02
N THR A 392 10.98 19.78 -20.52
CA THR A 392 12.06 20.40 -21.30
C THR A 392 11.51 21.07 -22.56
N LYS A 393 10.62 20.40 -23.29
CA LYS A 393 10.00 20.97 -24.49
C LYS A 393 9.19 22.25 -24.17
N TYR A 394 8.44 22.24 -23.07
CA TYR A 394 7.71 23.42 -22.63
C TYR A 394 8.63 24.59 -22.24
N GLU A 395 9.77 24.30 -21.59
CA GLU A 395 10.77 25.32 -21.26
C GLU A 395 11.41 25.93 -22.52
N GLU A 396 11.67 25.12 -23.55
CA GLU A 396 12.14 25.57 -24.86
C GLU A 396 11.10 26.47 -25.56
N GLU A 397 9.85 26.02 -25.69
CA GLU A 397 8.76 26.80 -26.28
C GLU A 397 8.52 28.13 -25.52
N LYS A 398 8.65 28.10 -24.19
CA LYS A 398 8.55 29.31 -23.37
C LYS A 398 9.71 30.27 -23.64
N ALA A 399 10.93 29.77 -23.79
CA ALA A 399 12.09 30.59 -24.10
C ALA A 399 11.95 31.25 -25.48
N GLU A 400 11.52 30.49 -26.49
CA GLU A 400 11.23 30.98 -27.84
C GLU A 400 10.14 32.08 -27.81
N GLY A 401 9.03 31.83 -27.12
CA GLY A 401 7.95 32.82 -26.98
C GLY A 401 8.39 34.10 -26.26
N MET A 402 9.30 34.00 -25.28
CA MET A 402 9.88 35.17 -24.62
C MET A 402 10.82 35.96 -25.54
N GLU A 403 11.59 35.29 -26.41
CA GLU A 403 12.40 35.97 -27.43
C GLU A 403 11.53 36.67 -28.47
N GLU A 404 10.45 36.04 -28.94
CA GLU A 404 9.50 36.66 -29.86
C GLU A 404 8.86 37.91 -29.26
N LEU A 405 8.40 37.83 -28.01
CA LEU A 405 7.86 38.99 -27.29
C LEU A 405 8.89 40.13 -27.16
N ALA A 406 10.15 39.78 -26.90
CA ALA A 406 11.23 40.77 -26.85
C ALA A 406 11.48 41.43 -28.21
N ARG A 407 11.44 40.66 -29.31
CA ARG A 407 11.55 41.19 -30.68
C ARG A 407 10.39 42.13 -31.00
N ILE A 408 9.15 41.70 -30.78
CA ILE A 408 7.95 42.53 -31.01
C ILE A 408 8.03 43.83 -30.22
N LYS A 409 8.43 43.78 -28.94
CA LYS A 409 8.60 44.97 -28.10
C LYS A 409 9.64 45.93 -28.68
N ASN A 410 10.77 45.41 -29.14
CA ASN A 410 11.84 46.22 -29.73
C ASN A 410 11.40 46.85 -31.05
N ASP A 411 10.72 46.09 -31.92
CA ASP A 411 10.19 46.57 -33.20
C ASP A 411 9.10 47.63 -33.02
N PHE A 412 8.23 47.45 -32.04
CA PHE A 412 7.22 48.45 -31.69
C PHE A 412 7.86 49.72 -31.13
N SER A 413 8.86 49.58 -30.25
CA SER A 413 9.57 50.72 -29.66
C SER A 413 10.37 51.52 -30.70
N SER A 414 10.99 50.84 -31.66
CA SER A 414 11.73 51.50 -32.76
C SER A 414 10.77 52.21 -33.72
N SER A 415 9.63 51.59 -34.04
CA SER A 415 8.58 52.20 -34.86
C SER A 415 7.99 53.45 -34.20
N LEU A 416 7.71 53.39 -32.89
CA LEU A 416 7.24 54.55 -32.13
C LEU A 416 8.23 55.72 -32.19
N LYS A 417 9.53 55.45 -31.93
CA LYS A 417 10.57 56.47 -32.03
C LYS A 417 10.65 57.08 -33.42
N SER A 418 10.57 56.25 -34.47
CA SER A 418 10.58 56.74 -35.85
C SER A 418 9.39 57.64 -36.17
N ILE A 419 8.19 57.31 -35.69
CA ILE A 419 7.00 58.14 -35.84
C ILE A 419 7.14 59.45 -35.05
N GLU A 420 7.66 59.39 -33.83
CA GLU A 420 7.91 60.57 -33.00
C GLU A 420 8.90 61.53 -33.68
N ASP A 421 10.01 61.01 -34.22
CA ASP A 421 11.00 61.80 -34.98
C ASP A 421 10.38 62.44 -36.24
N LEU A 422 9.55 61.69 -36.97
CA LEU A 422 8.82 62.20 -38.14
C LEU A 422 7.83 63.32 -37.76
N LEU A 423 7.10 63.16 -36.66
CA LEU A 423 6.20 64.18 -36.14
C LEU A 423 6.99 65.43 -35.75
N ILE A 424 8.06 65.31 -34.96
CA ILE A 424 8.91 66.44 -34.57
C ILE A 424 9.42 67.19 -35.81
N LYS A 425 9.90 66.46 -36.82
CA LYS A 425 10.35 67.05 -38.08
C LYS A 425 9.24 67.82 -38.79
N LYS A 426 8.02 67.26 -38.86
CA LYS A 426 6.86 67.94 -39.46
C LYS A 426 6.46 69.20 -38.68
N THR A 427 6.50 69.15 -37.35
CA THR A 427 6.20 70.31 -36.50
C THR A 427 7.22 71.42 -36.71
N LEU A 428 8.51 71.08 -36.82
CA LEU A 428 9.57 72.04 -37.14
C LEU A 428 9.43 72.63 -38.55
N GLU A 429 9.13 71.81 -39.56
CA GLU A 429 8.83 72.28 -40.93
C GLU A 429 7.63 73.24 -40.96
N ALA A 430 6.55 72.92 -40.24
CA ALA A 430 5.36 73.76 -40.14
C ALA A 430 5.65 75.08 -39.41
N LYS A 431 6.40 75.04 -38.30
CA LYS A 431 6.84 76.23 -37.56
C LYS A 431 7.65 77.16 -38.46
N LYS A 432 8.63 76.63 -39.19
CA LYS A 432 9.44 77.40 -40.14
C LYS A 432 8.58 78.05 -41.23
N ARG A 433 7.62 77.32 -41.81
CA ARG A 433 6.68 77.87 -42.82
C ARG A 433 5.82 79.01 -42.26
N ILE A 434 5.41 78.93 -40.99
CA ILE A 434 4.63 79.99 -40.34
C ILE A 434 5.52 81.22 -40.10
N GLU A 435 6.74 81.01 -39.59
CA GLU A 435 7.73 82.08 -39.38
C GLU A 435 8.06 82.81 -40.69
N ASP A 436 8.31 82.07 -41.78
CA ASP A 436 8.56 82.62 -43.12
C ASP A 436 7.35 83.45 -43.61
N LYS A 437 6.12 82.97 -43.40
CA LYS A 437 4.89 83.71 -43.75
C LYS A 437 4.73 85.00 -42.95
N ILE A 438 5.04 85.00 -41.66
CA ILE A 438 4.99 86.19 -40.81
C ILE A 438 6.05 87.19 -41.24
N ARG A 439 7.28 86.73 -41.50
CA ARG A 439 8.38 87.57 -41.97
C ARG A 439 8.05 88.27 -43.29
N ASN A 440 7.54 87.52 -44.26
CA ASN A 440 7.14 88.08 -45.56
C ASN A 440 5.96 89.07 -45.46
N ARG A 441 5.11 88.97 -44.43
CA ARG A 441 4.05 89.95 -44.16
C ARG A 441 4.59 91.25 -43.57
N ASN A 442 5.66 91.18 -42.80
CA ASN A 442 6.29 92.35 -42.19
C ASN A 442 7.24 93.11 -43.14
N GLU A 443 7.58 92.54 -44.30
CA GLU A 443 8.36 93.21 -45.36
C GLU A 443 7.48 93.91 -46.42
N ILE A 444 6.15 93.76 -46.34
CA ILE A 444 5.16 94.38 -47.25
C ILE A 444 4.52 95.64 -46.63
N TYR A 445 4.86 95.97 -45.38
CA TYR A 445 4.58 97.26 -44.73
C TYR A 445 5.91 97.98 -44.49
#